data_AF-F6HC41-F1
#
_entry.id   AF-F6HC41-F1
#
_cell.length_a   1.000
_cell.length_b   1.000
_cell.length_c   1.000
_cell.angle_alpha   90.00
_cell.angle_beta   90.00
_cell.angle_gamma   90.00
#
_symmetry.space_group_name_H-M   'P 1'
#
loop_
_entity.id
_entity.type
_entity.pdbx_description
1 polymer ?
#
loop_
_entity_poly.entity_id
_entity_poly.type
_entity_poly.pdbx_seq_one_letter_code
_entity_poly.pdbx_strand_id
1 'polypeptide(L)'
;MSGESEPTDSSGEVILDLGPPWKPIVWSDLLDTARTMLPSKAWNNLSPDLYASFWGLTLYDLYVPRHRYESEIAKQHSALKALEELSDNSNSAITKRKKDKERIQESLDRLTSELQKHEENVASVRRRLAREKDKWLSSCPDTLKINMEFLQRCIFPRCTFSMPDAVYCAMFVHTLHSLGTPFFNTVNHIDVLICKTLQPMICCCTEYEAGRLGRFLYETMKIAYYWKSDESIYERECGNMPGFAVYYRYPNSRRVTYGQFIKVHWKWSQRITRLLIQCLESTEYMGIRNALIMLTKISSVFPVTRKSGINLEKQIAKIKSDEREDLKVLATGVAAALTVRKPSWVTDEEFGMGYLELKPTPSLASKSLAGSLVAVPNGSGLNIFQNESSGGRTVASGTQHLDAGNSVKEQV
;
A
#
# COMPACT_ATOMS: atom_id res chain seq x y z
N MET A 1 19.88 12.52 -36.64
CA MET A 1 18.67 11.87 -37.20
C MET A 1 18.68 10.43 -36.72
N SER A 2 17.95 10.18 -35.63
CA SER A 2 17.72 8.84 -35.10
C SER A 2 16.22 8.81 -34.83
N GLY A 3 15.47 8.13 -35.69
CA GLY A 3 14.01 8.15 -35.67
C GLY A 3 13.49 7.62 -34.35
N GLU A 4 12.78 8.46 -33.60
CA GLU A 4 11.80 8.01 -32.63
C GLU A 4 10.73 7.26 -33.44
N SER A 5 10.70 5.93 -33.29
CA SER A 5 9.61 5.12 -33.82
C SER A 5 8.30 5.60 -33.18
N GLU A 6 7.34 5.95 -34.03
CA GLU A 6 5.96 6.28 -33.67
C GLU A 6 5.36 5.25 -32.69
N PRO A 7 4.39 5.66 -31.84
CA PRO A 7 3.74 4.72 -30.93
C PRO A 7 2.93 3.72 -31.77
N THR A 8 3.47 2.53 -31.96
CA THR A 8 2.75 1.38 -32.51
C THR A 8 1.46 1.21 -31.73
N ASP A 9 0.33 1.31 -32.43
CA ASP A 9 -1.00 1.12 -31.85
C ASP A 9 -1.09 -0.31 -31.29
N SER A 10 -1.09 -0.43 -29.96
CA SER A 10 -1.08 -1.72 -29.24
C SER A 10 -2.43 -2.46 -29.35
N SER A 11 -3.42 -1.85 -29.98
CA SER A 11 -4.77 -2.37 -30.16
C SER A 11 -4.81 -3.72 -30.92
N GLY A 12 -3.90 -3.91 -31.87
CA GLY A 12 -3.79 -5.11 -32.70
C GLY A 12 -2.77 -6.15 -32.22
N GLU A 13 -2.17 -5.98 -31.04
CA GLU A 13 -1.20 -6.94 -30.51
C GLU A 13 -1.91 -8.25 -30.12
N VAL A 14 -1.48 -9.36 -30.70
CA VAL A 14 -2.00 -10.70 -30.38
C VAL A 14 -1.53 -11.09 -28.97
N ILE A 15 -2.47 -11.32 -28.07
CA ILE A 15 -2.18 -11.73 -26.69
C ILE A 15 -2.15 -13.25 -26.57
N LEU A 16 -3.05 -13.94 -27.28
CA LEU A 16 -3.21 -15.39 -27.17
C LEU A 16 -3.61 -15.97 -28.52
N ASP A 17 -2.82 -16.94 -28.98
CA ASP A 17 -3.15 -17.77 -30.14
C ASP A 17 -3.14 -19.25 -29.71
N LEU A 18 -4.33 -19.84 -29.59
CA LEU A 18 -4.52 -21.25 -29.24
C LEU A 18 -4.55 -22.16 -30.47
N GLY A 19 -4.40 -21.60 -31.67
CA GLY A 19 -4.57 -22.30 -32.94
C GLY A 19 -6.02 -22.67 -33.26
N PRO A 20 -6.28 -23.17 -34.49
CA PRO A 20 -7.63 -23.54 -34.92
C PRO A 20 -8.30 -24.59 -34.01
N PRO A 21 -9.62 -24.47 -33.73
CA PRO A 21 -10.60 -23.58 -34.35
C PRO A 21 -10.71 -22.18 -33.71
N TRP A 22 -9.84 -21.86 -32.75
CA TRP A 22 -9.92 -20.61 -31.98
C TRP A 22 -9.30 -19.46 -32.78
N LYS A 23 -9.98 -18.30 -32.78
CA LYS A 23 -9.40 -17.08 -33.34
C LYS A 23 -8.35 -16.53 -32.37
N PRO A 24 -7.22 -16.01 -32.86
CA PRO A 24 -6.28 -15.27 -32.03
C PRO A 24 -6.99 -14.11 -31.33
N ILE A 25 -6.74 -13.95 -30.03
CA ILE A 25 -7.30 -12.88 -29.21
C ILE A 25 -6.32 -11.71 -29.23
N VAL A 26 -6.81 -10.56 -29.67
CA VAL A 26 -6.03 -9.30 -29.66
C VAL A 26 -6.36 -8.44 -28.44
N TRP A 27 -5.52 -7.43 -28.17
CA TRP A 27 -5.71 -6.53 -27.02
C TRP A 27 -7.09 -5.87 -26.99
N SER A 28 -7.64 -5.45 -28.14
CA SER A 28 -8.99 -4.89 -28.19
C SER A 28 -10.07 -5.85 -27.68
N ASP A 29 -9.98 -7.15 -28.01
CA ASP A 29 -10.96 -8.16 -27.59
C ASP A 29 -10.96 -8.33 -26.06
N LEU A 30 -9.77 -8.28 -25.46
CA LEU A 30 -9.62 -8.32 -24.01
C LEU A 30 -10.21 -7.06 -23.36
N LEU A 31 -9.99 -5.87 -23.94
CA LEU A 31 -10.56 -4.63 -23.44
C LEU A 31 -12.09 -4.63 -23.52
N ASP A 32 -12.67 -5.17 -24.59
CA ASP A 32 -14.12 -5.33 -24.73
C ASP A 32 -14.68 -6.25 -23.65
N THR A 33 -14.01 -7.37 -23.41
CA THR A 33 -14.36 -8.27 -22.30
C THR A 33 -14.25 -7.55 -20.95
N ALA A 34 -13.14 -6.83 -20.71
CA ALA A 34 -12.91 -6.11 -19.47
C ALA A 34 -14.01 -5.09 -19.18
N ARG A 35 -14.50 -4.36 -20.19
CA ARG A 35 -15.61 -3.39 -20.06
C ARG A 35 -16.88 -4.00 -19.47
N THR A 36 -17.12 -5.29 -19.72
CA THR A 36 -18.29 -6.01 -19.20
C THR A 36 -18.16 -6.44 -17.73
N MET A 37 -16.94 -6.45 -17.18
CA MET A 37 -16.65 -6.97 -15.84
C MET A 37 -17.06 -6.02 -14.71
N LEU A 38 -17.19 -4.72 -14.99
CA LEU A 38 -17.56 -3.70 -14.01
C LEU A 38 -18.77 -2.89 -14.48
N PRO A 39 -19.56 -2.31 -13.54
CA PRO A 39 -20.62 -1.37 -13.89
C PRO A 39 -20.09 -0.18 -14.69
N SER A 40 -20.87 0.33 -15.64
CA SER A 40 -20.48 1.45 -16.54
C SER A 40 -19.91 2.66 -15.79
N LYS A 41 -20.48 3.00 -14.62
CA LYS A 41 -20.04 4.11 -13.78
C LYS A 41 -18.60 3.94 -13.24
N ALA A 42 -18.12 2.72 -13.06
CA ALA A 42 -16.75 2.46 -12.58
C ALA A 42 -15.72 2.95 -13.60
N TRP A 43 -16.02 2.84 -14.91
CA TRP A 43 -15.15 3.26 -16.00
C TRP A 43 -15.01 4.80 -16.13
N ASN A 44 -15.75 5.58 -15.34
CA ASN A 44 -15.52 7.02 -15.22
C ASN A 44 -14.24 7.35 -14.42
N ASN A 45 -13.79 6.42 -13.57
CA ASN A 45 -12.68 6.60 -12.63
C ASN A 45 -11.56 5.56 -12.84
N LEU A 46 -11.78 4.60 -13.73
CA LEU A 46 -10.85 3.54 -14.12
C LEU A 46 -10.90 3.39 -15.63
N SER A 47 -9.82 2.94 -16.26
CA SER A 47 -9.85 2.49 -17.66
C SER A 47 -9.83 0.96 -17.75
N PRO A 48 -10.45 0.39 -18.80
CA PRO A 48 -10.29 -1.02 -19.14
C PRO A 48 -8.82 -1.42 -19.31
N ASP A 49 -7.99 -0.54 -19.88
CA ASP A 49 -6.55 -0.76 -20.05
C ASP A 49 -5.81 -0.89 -18.73
N LEU A 50 -6.02 0.04 -17.78
CA LEU A 50 -5.41 -0.07 -16.45
C LEU A 50 -5.89 -1.34 -15.73
N TYR A 51 -7.17 -1.66 -15.86
CA TYR A 51 -7.76 -2.84 -15.24
C TYR A 51 -7.15 -4.13 -15.82
N ALA A 52 -7.11 -4.27 -17.15
CA ALA A 52 -6.53 -5.43 -17.83
C ALA A 52 -5.03 -5.56 -17.54
N SER A 53 -4.28 -4.46 -17.59
CA SER A 53 -2.84 -4.45 -17.25
C SER A 53 -2.58 -4.81 -15.78
N PHE A 54 -3.44 -4.36 -14.86
CA PHE A 54 -3.34 -4.78 -13.46
C PHE A 54 -3.62 -6.27 -13.29
N TRP A 55 -4.67 -6.82 -13.90
CA TRP A 55 -5.01 -8.23 -13.70
C TRP A 55 -4.11 -9.20 -14.50
N GLY A 56 -3.55 -8.75 -15.62
CA GLY A 56 -2.71 -9.58 -16.49
C GLY A 56 -1.24 -9.70 -16.05
N LEU A 57 -0.75 -8.79 -15.20
CA LEU A 57 0.64 -8.82 -14.72
C LEU A 57 0.79 -9.61 -13.42
N THR A 58 2.00 -10.12 -13.18
CA THR A 58 2.41 -10.84 -11.98
C THR A 58 3.54 -10.11 -11.24
N LEU A 59 3.92 -10.59 -10.04
CA LEU A 59 5.03 -9.99 -9.30
C LEU A 59 6.37 -10.11 -10.05
N TYR A 60 6.55 -11.18 -10.84
CA TYR A 60 7.74 -11.39 -11.65
C TYR A 60 7.94 -10.24 -12.66
N ASP A 61 6.86 -9.66 -13.16
CA ASP A 61 6.91 -8.60 -14.18
C ASP A 61 7.30 -7.22 -13.64
N LEU A 62 7.23 -7.04 -12.31
CA LEU A 62 7.43 -5.74 -11.66
C LEU A 62 8.67 -5.68 -10.78
N TYR A 63 9.21 -6.83 -10.36
CA TYR A 63 10.26 -6.88 -9.35
C TYR A 63 11.27 -7.99 -9.59
N VAL A 64 12.55 -7.62 -9.57
CA VAL A 64 13.68 -8.56 -9.61
C VAL A 64 14.26 -8.69 -8.20
N PRO A 65 14.27 -9.89 -7.58
CA PRO A 65 14.86 -10.12 -6.26
C PRO A 65 16.40 -10.23 -6.34
N ARG A 66 17.09 -9.18 -6.80
CA ARG A 66 18.55 -9.17 -7.05
C ARG A 66 19.38 -9.76 -5.92
N HIS A 67 19.16 -9.26 -4.69
CA HIS A 67 19.88 -9.74 -3.50
C HIS A 67 19.73 -11.26 -3.27
N ARG A 68 18.62 -11.88 -3.69
CA ARG A 68 18.43 -13.34 -3.57
C ARG A 68 19.28 -14.09 -4.60
N TYR A 69 19.30 -13.62 -5.85
CA TYR A 69 20.20 -14.16 -6.87
C TYR A 69 21.66 -13.99 -6.47
N GLU A 70 22.07 -12.78 -6.09
CA GLU A 70 23.44 -12.47 -5.66
C GLU A 70 23.88 -13.32 -4.48
N SER A 71 23.03 -13.47 -3.46
CA SER A 71 23.32 -14.32 -2.31
C SER A 71 23.50 -15.79 -2.69
N GLU A 72 22.67 -16.31 -3.60
CA GLU A 72 22.77 -17.71 -4.03
C GLU A 72 23.99 -17.93 -4.92
N ILE A 73 24.27 -17.03 -5.86
CA ILE A 73 25.48 -17.03 -6.70
C ILE A 73 26.74 -17.01 -5.81
N ALA A 74 26.77 -16.15 -4.79
CA ALA A 74 27.90 -16.09 -3.85
C ALA A 74 28.11 -17.39 -3.08
N LYS A 75 27.03 -18.10 -2.69
CA LYS A 75 27.13 -19.43 -2.07
C LYS A 75 27.71 -20.46 -3.02
N GLN A 76 27.28 -20.46 -4.28
CA GLN A 76 27.80 -21.39 -5.29
C GLN A 76 29.30 -21.14 -5.56
N HIS A 77 29.73 -19.88 -5.66
CA HIS A 77 31.16 -19.55 -5.74
C HIS A 77 31.95 -20.02 -4.50
N SER A 78 31.38 -19.85 -3.31
CA SER A 78 32.00 -20.33 -2.07
C SER A 78 32.14 -21.85 -2.05
N ALA A 79 31.14 -22.58 -2.58
CA ALA A 79 31.17 -24.03 -2.70
C ALA A 79 32.22 -24.51 -3.71
N LEU A 80 32.40 -23.82 -4.84
CA LEU A 80 33.48 -24.11 -5.80
C LEU A 80 34.86 -23.96 -5.15
N LYS A 81 35.07 -22.87 -4.42
CA LYS A 81 36.32 -22.63 -3.70
C LYS A 81 36.61 -23.72 -2.66
N ALA A 82 35.59 -24.12 -1.89
CA ALA A 82 35.73 -25.20 -0.91
C ALA A 82 36.13 -26.55 -1.55
N LEU A 83 35.66 -26.85 -2.77
CA LEU A 83 36.06 -28.06 -3.50
C LEU A 83 37.52 -28.03 -3.99
N GLU A 84 38.09 -26.83 -4.17
CA GLU A 84 39.49 -26.63 -4.56
C GLU A 84 40.47 -26.82 -3.41
N GLU A 85 40.04 -26.50 -2.19
CA GLU A 85 40.83 -26.61 -0.97
C GLU A 85 40.92 -28.05 -0.43
N LEU A 86 40.21 -29.01 -1.04
CA LEU A 86 40.26 -30.43 -0.68
C LEU A 86 41.59 -31.08 -1.09
N SER A 87 42.31 -31.64 -0.11
CA SER A 87 43.64 -32.25 -0.29
C SER A 87 43.65 -33.72 -0.72
N ASP A 88 42.50 -34.42 -0.68
CA ASP A 88 42.40 -35.85 -1.03
C ASP A 88 42.53 -36.07 -2.54
N ASN A 89 43.71 -36.50 -2.98
CA ASN A 89 44.06 -36.71 -4.39
C ASN A 89 43.88 -38.15 -4.87
N SER A 90 43.06 -38.97 -4.20
CA SER A 90 42.65 -40.26 -4.75
C SER A 90 41.87 -40.09 -6.07
N ASN A 91 42.01 -41.03 -7.01
CA ASN A 91 41.33 -40.97 -8.31
C ASN A 91 39.80 -40.86 -8.18
N SER A 92 39.23 -41.54 -7.19
CA SER A 92 37.80 -41.45 -6.87
C SER A 92 37.41 -40.05 -6.38
N ALA A 93 38.21 -39.45 -5.49
CA ALA A 93 37.98 -38.08 -5.00
C ALA A 93 38.15 -37.04 -6.11
N ILE A 94 39.12 -37.19 -7.01
CA ILE A 94 39.30 -36.30 -8.17
C ILE A 94 38.09 -36.38 -9.10
N THR A 95 37.63 -37.58 -9.43
CA THR A 95 36.47 -37.79 -10.33
C THR A 95 35.20 -37.19 -9.72
N LYS A 96 34.99 -37.39 -8.41
CA LYS A 96 33.86 -36.80 -7.68
C LYS A 96 33.94 -35.27 -7.67
N ARG A 97 35.10 -34.70 -7.34
CA ARG A 97 35.32 -33.24 -7.34
C ARG A 97 35.04 -32.63 -8.71
N LYS A 98 35.49 -33.27 -9.79
CA LYS A 98 35.20 -32.82 -11.16
C LYS A 98 33.70 -32.76 -11.43
N LYS A 99 32.97 -33.83 -11.13
CA LYS A 99 31.50 -33.90 -11.32
C LYS A 99 30.75 -32.88 -10.46
N ASP A 100 31.21 -32.66 -9.22
CA ASP A 100 30.61 -31.68 -8.32
C ASP A 100 30.87 -30.23 -8.80
N LYS A 101 32.07 -29.94 -9.30
CA LYS A 101 32.38 -28.65 -9.93
C LYS A 101 31.52 -28.38 -11.17
N GLU A 102 31.38 -29.35 -12.06
CA GLU A 102 30.52 -29.25 -13.26
C GLU A 102 29.08 -28.91 -12.87
N ARG A 103 28.51 -29.60 -11.89
CA ARG A 103 27.15 -29.35 -11.38
C ARG A 103 26.97 -27.96 -10.79
N ILE A 104 27.95 -27.49 -10.01
CA ILE A 104 27.89 -26.14 -9.42
C ILE A 104 28.01 -25.08 -10.52
N GLN A 105 28.88 -25.31 -11.51
CA GLN A 105 29.02 -24.41 -12.65
C GLN A 105 27.72 -24.32 -13.46
N GLU A 106 27.07 -25.45 -13.77
CA GLU A 106 25.75 -25.45 -14.43
C GLU A 106 24.69 -24.65 -13.63
N SER A 107 24.71 -24.76 -12.29
CA SER A 107 23.81 -23.99 -11.42
C SER A 107 24.11 -22.49 -11.48
N LEU A 108 25.39 -22.09 -11.47
CA LEU A 108 25.82 -20.69 -11.63
C LEU A 108 25.39 -20.12 -12.98
N ASP A 109 25.61 -20.86 -14.06
CA ASP A 109 25.25 -20.44 -15.41
C ASP A 109 23.73 -20.25 -15.53
N ARG A 110 22.95 -21.19 -14.96
CA ARG A 110 21.48 -21.09 -14.91
C ARG A 110 21.02 -19.88 -14.10
N LEU A 111 21.54 -19.67 -12.89
CA LEU A 111 21.15 -18.53 -12.03
C LEU A 111 21.48 -17.19 -12.69
N THR A 112 22.64 -17.09 -13.33
CA THR A 112 23.08 -15.87 -14.02
C THR A 112 22.21 -15.58 -15.25
N SER A 113 21.93 -16.62 -16.06
CA SER A 113 21.03 -16.49 -17.22
C SER A 113 19.60 -16.14 -16.81
N GLU A 114 19.09 -16.74 -15.73
CA GLU A 114 17.76 -16.47 -15.20
C GLU A 114 17.64 -15.03 -14.69
N LEU A 115 18.64 -14.55 -13.92
CA LEU A 115 18.69 -13.17 -13.45
C LEU A 115 18.65 -12.19 -14.63
N GLN A 116 19.48 -12.41 -15.65
CA GLN A 116 19.51 -11.54 -16.82
C GLN A 116 18.15 -11.51 -17.54
N LYS A 117 17.55 -12.67 -17.80
CA LYS A 117 16.21 -12.76 -18.43
C LYS A 117 15.15 -12.06 -17.60
N HIS A 118 15.22 -12.19 -16.28
CA HIS A 118 14.28 -11.53 -15.37
C HIS A 118 14.42 -10.00 -15.42
N GLU A 119 15.65 -9.49 -15.41
CA GLU A 119 15.92 -8.06 -15.57
C GLU A 119 15.43 -7.51 -16.91
N GLU A 120 15.67 -8.25 -18.00
CA GLU A 120 15.19 -7.91 -19.34
C GLU A 120 13.64 -7.88 -19.39
N ASN A 121 12.96 -8.85 -18.77
CA ASN A 121 11.51 -8.88 -18.68
C ASN A 121 10.97 -7.65 -17.93
N VAL A 122 11.46 -7.39 -16.72
CA VAL A 122 11.01 -6.24 -15.91
C VAL A 122 11.28 -4.92 -16.62
N ALA A 123 12.43 -4.77 -17.29
CA ALA A 123 12.74 -3.59 -18.08
C ALA A 123 11.82 -3.44 -19.30
N SER A 124 11.47 -4.55 -19.97
CA SER A 124 10.51 -4.57 -21.08
C SER A 124 9.11 -4.14 -20.63
N VAL A 125 8.60 -4.75 -19.55
CA VAL A 125 7.30 -4.41 -18.96
C VAL A 125 7.27 -2.96 -18.52
N ARG A 126 8.30 -2.48 -17.81
CA ARG A 126 8.39 -1.07 -17.38
C ARG A 126 8.34 -0.11 -18.57
N ARG A 127 9.03 -0.42 -19.68
CA ARG A 127 8.97 0.37 -20.92
C ARG A 127 7.56 0.39 -21.53
N ARG A 128 6.86 -0.75 -21.53
CA ARG A 128 5.46 -0.82 -21.99
C ARG A 128 4.56 0.06 -21.13
N LEU A 129 4.58 -0.12 -19.81
CA LEU A 129 3.76 0.66 -18.88
C LEU A 129 4.05 2.17 -18.98
N ALA A 130 5.30 2.56 -19.21
CA ALA A 130 5.67 3.96 -19.40
C ALA A 130 5.00 4.60 -20.63
N ARG A 131 4.77 3.85 -21.71
CA ARG A 131 4.07 4.33 -22.91
C ARG A 131 2.56 4.41 -22.72
N GLU A 132 1.99 3.53 -21.89
CA GLU A 132 0.55 3.42 -21.69
C GLU A 132 0.00 4.35 -20.59
N LYS A 133 0.81 4.67 -19.58
CA LYS A 133 0.39 5.34 -18.34
C LYS A 133 -0.47 6.59 -18.54
N ASP A 134 -0.22 7.35 -19.60
CA ASP A 134 -0.88 8.63 -19.86
C ASP A 134 -2.32 8.46 -20.36
N LYS A 135 -2.68 7.26 -20.84
CA LYS A 135 -4.03 6.92 -21.33
C LYS A 135 -4.90 6.25 -20.26
N TRP A 136 -4.31 5.79 -19.16
CA TRP A 136 -4.99 4.96 -18.17
C TRP A 136 -6.02 5.71 -17.32
N LEU A 137 -5.78 6.99 -17.04
CA LEU A 137 -6.61 7.77 -16.14
C LEU A 137 -6.82 9.15 -16.73
N SER A 138 -7.96 9.76 -16.43
CA SER A 138 -8.31 11.10 -16.90
C SER A 138 -8.89 11.95 -15.77
N SER A 139 -8.87 13.27 -15.95
CA SER A 139 -9.53 14.19 -15.02
C SER A 139 -11.04 14.01 -15.11
N CYS A 140 -11.66 13.58 -14.02
CA CYS A 140 -13.12 13.61 -13.84
C CYS A 140 -13.49 14.55 -12.65
N PRO A 141 -14.73 15.07 -12.57
CA PRO A 141 -15.17 15.88 -11.42
C PRO A 141 -14.98 15.18 -10.07
N ASP A 142 -15.08 13.86 -10.06
CA ASP A 142 -14.91 12.97 -8.92
C ASP A 142 -13.47 12.41 -8.81
N THR A 143 -12.42 13.17 -9.12
CA THR A 143 -11.03 12.64 -9.17
C THR A 143 -10.61 11.90 -7.89
N LEU A 144 -11.16 12.30 -6.74
CA LEU A 144 -11.00 11.63 -5.44
C LEU A 144 -11.41 10.15 -5.45
N LYS A 145 -12.36 9.77 -6.31
CA LYS A 145 -12.88 8.41 -6.45
C LYS A 145 -11.97 7.49 -7.26
N ILE A 146 -11.01 8.03 -8.05
CA ILE A 146 -10.06 7.20 -8.82
C ILE A 146 -9.33 6.22 -7.90
N ASN A 147 -8.69 6.72 -6.84
CA ASN A 147 -7.94 5.86 -5.92
C ASN A 147 -8.86 4.91 -5.16
N MET A 148 -10.09 5.32 -4.84
CA MET A 148 -11.08 4.49 -4.14
C MET A 148 -11.60 3.36 -5.03
N GLU A 149 -11.97 3.64 -6.29
CA GLU A 149 -12.40 2.62 -7.24
C GLU A 149 -11.25 1.67 -7.56
N PHE A 150 -10.03 2.16 -7.77
CA PHE A 150 -8.88 1.27 -7.98
C PHE A 150 -8.61 0.39 -6.76
N LEU A 151 -8.69 0.95 -5.55
CA LEU A 151 -8.55 0.18 -4.32
C LEU A 151 -9.64 -0.90 -4.20
N GLN A 152 -10.89 -0.55 -4.47
CA GLN A 152 -12.05 -1.42 -4.27
C GLN A 152 -12.19 -2.50 -5.37
N ARG A 153 -11.89 -2.17 -6.63
CA ARG A 153 -12.11 -3.04 -7.79
C ARG A 153 -10.90 -3.88 -8.18
N CYS A 154 -9.69 -3.43 -7.82
CA CYS A 154 -8.45 -4.08 -8.23
C CYS A 154 -7.64 -4.53 -7.01
N ILE A 155 -7.17 -3.58 -6.21
CA ILE A 155 -6.16 -3.84 -5.17
C ILE A 155 -6.70 -4.73 -4.06
N PHE A 156 -7.83 -4.39 -3.44
CA PHE A 156 -8.35 -5.16 -2.32
C PHE A 156 -8.76 -6.59 -2.69
N PRO A 157 -9.53 -6.82 -3.78
CA PRO A 157 -9.85 -8.18 -4.22
C PRO A 157 -8.60 -9.01 -4.49
N ARG A 158 -7.57 -8.44 -5.12
CA ARG A 158 -6.36 -9.18 -5.45
C ARG A 158 -5.44 -9.40 -4.25
N CYS A 159 -5.27 -8.39 -3.38
CA CYS A 159 -4.34 -8.49 -2.26
C CYS A 159 -4.74 -9.57 -1.25
N THR A 160 -6.02 -9.97 -1.25
CA THR A 160 -6.52 -11.06 -0.39
C THR A 160 -6.37 -12.45 -1.01
N PHE A 161 -5.93 -12.61 -2.27
CA PHE A 161 -5.77 -13.92 -2.93
C PHE A 161 -4.60 -14.74 -2.39
N SER A 162 -3.42 -14.13 -2.32
CA SER A 162 -2.18 -14.82 -1.91
C SER A 162 -1.16 -13.85 -1.31
N MET A 163 -0.11 -14.38 -0.66
CA MET A 163 0.99 -13.55 -0.15
C MET A 163 1.77 -12.85 -1.28
N PRO A 164 2.12 -13.51 -2.41
CA PRO A 164 2.69 -12.83 -3.57
C PRO A 164 1.78 -11.74 -4.14
N ASP A 165 0.47 -11.97 -4.19
CA ASP A 165 -0.48 -10.95 -4.71
C ASP A 165 -0.56 -9.71 -3.82
N ALA A 166 -0.45 -9.87 -2.49
CA ALA A 166 -0.36 -8.74 -1.57
C ALA A 166 0.88 -7.87 -1.85
N VAL A 167 2.02 -8.50 -2.11
CA VAL A 167 3.27 -7.79 -2.49
C VAL A 167 3.14 -7.18 -3.88
N TYR A 168 2.57 -7.92 -4.85
CA TYR A 168 2.29 -7.42 -6.19
C TYR A 168 1.46 -6.14 -6.16
N CYS A 169 0.39 -6.11 -5.36
CA CYS A 169 -0.48 -4.94 -5.27
C CYS A 169 0.28 -3.68 -4.80
N ALA A 170 1.14 -3.83 -3.78
CA ALA A 170 1.99 -2.75 -3.32
C ALA A 170 3.03 -2.33 -4.37
N MET A 171 3.65 -3.30 -5.05
CA MET A 171 4.63 -3.05 -6.12
C MET A 171 4.00 -2.40 -7.35
N PHE A 172 2.76 -2.74 -7.70
CA PHE A 172 2.03 -2.11 -8.80
C PHE A 172 1.72 -0.65 -8.48
N VAL A 173 1.23 -0.36 -7.27
CA VAL A 173 1.02 1.02 -6.78
C VAL A 173 2.32 1.83 -6.81
N HIS A 174 3.42 1.25 -6.35
CA HIS A 174 4.74 1.85 -6.43
C HIS A 174 5.18 2.08 -7.89
N THR A 175 4.86 1.14 -8.79
CA THR A 175 5.16 1.27 -10.22
C THR A 175 4.40 2.43 -10.83
N LEU A 176 3.08 2.53 -10.59
CA LEU A 176 2.25 3.67 -11.03
C LEU A 176 2.83 5.00 -10.57
N HIS A 177 3.24 5.07 -9.30
CA HIS A 177 3.92 6.22 -8.73
C HIS A 177 5.22 6.52 -9.49
N SER A 178 6.15 5.56 -9.56
CA SER A 178 7.49 5.75 -10.13
C SER A 178 7.50 6.08 -11.64
N LEU A 179 6.44 5.72 -12.36
CA LEU A 179 6.27 6.07 -13.77
C LEU A 179 5.70 7.49 -13.97
N GLY A 180 5.24 8.14 -12.90
CA GLY A 180 4.56 9.42 -13.00
C GLY A 180 3.23 9.29 -13.76
N THR A 181 2.42 8.30 -13.38
CA THR A 181 1.08 8.09 -13.96
C THR A 181 0.19 9.29 -13.63
N PRO A 182 -0.32 10.04 -14.62
CA PRO A 182 -1.19 11.18 -14.37
C PRO A 182 -2.46 10.76 -13.62
N PHE A 183 -3.00 11.67 -12.79
CA PHE A 183 -4.22 11.50 -11.99
C PHE A 183 -4.21 10.40 -10.90
N PHE A 184 -3.25 9.46 -10.92
CA PHE A 184 -3.05 8.54 -9.80
C PHE A 184 -2.33 9.25 -8.65
N ASN A 185 -3.09 9.72 -7.66
CA ASN A 185 -2.50 10.38 -6.49
C ASN A 185 -2.07 9.35 -5.43
N THR A 186 -0.76 9.16 -5.28
CA THR A 186 -0.16 8.17 -4.37
C THR A 186 -0.44 8.50 -2.91
N VAL A 187 -0.37 9.79 -2.53
CA VAL A 187 -0.67 10.22 -1.15
C VAL A 187 -2.14 9.92 -0.81
N ASN A 188 -3.07 10.25 -1.71
CA ASN A 188 -4.49 9.97 -1.56
C ASN A 188 -4.78 8.46 -1.55
N HIS A 189 -4.06 7.65 -2.33
CA HIS A 189 -4.20 6.19 -2.27
C HIS A 189 -3.91 5.65 -0.86
N ILE A 190 -2.78 6.05 -0.29
CA ILE A 190 -2.38 5.63 1.07
C ILE A 190 -3.36 6.20 2.10
N ASP A 191 -3.82 7.45 1.92
CA ASP A 191 -4.80 8.07 2.82
C ASP A 191 -6.15 7.34 2.79
N VAL A 192 -6.69 7.04 1.60
CA VAL A 192 -7.94 6.28 1.46
C VAL A 192 -7.80 4.90 2.10
N LEU A 193 -6.70 4.20 1.82
CA LEU A 193 -6.40 2.90 2.42
C LEU A 193 -6.46 2.98 3.95
N ILE A 194 -5.67 3.85 4.56
CA ILE A 194 -5.50 3.89 6.03
C ILE A 194 -6.69 4.56 6.73
N CYS A 195 -7.15 5.68 6.20
CA CYS A 195 -8.11 6.54 6.89
C CYS A 195 -9.55 6.12 6.65
N LYS A 196 -9.87 5.51 5.50
CA LYS A 196 -11.26 5.21 5.08
C LYS A 196 -11.58 3.72 5.07
N THR A 197 -10.68 2.85 4.62
CA THR A 197 -11.04 1.45 4.31
C THR A 197 -10.39 0.39 5.20
N LEU A 198 -9.23 0.67 5.81
CA LEU A 198 -8.46 -0.35 6.53
C LEU A 198 -9.25 -1.02 7.67
N GLN A 199 -9.96 -0.24 8.49
CA GLN A 199 -10.75 -0.77 9.60
C GLN A 199 -11.88 -1.72 9.13
N PRO A 200 -12.79 -1.31 8.23
CA PRO A 200 -13.82 -2.24 7.75
C PRO A 200 -13.22 -3.46 7.02
N MET A 201 -12.11 -3.30 6.30
CA MET A 201 -11.38 -4.42 5.68
C MET A 201 -10.88 -5.43 6.72
N ILE A 202 -10.28 -4.97 7.84
CA ILE A 202 -9.87 -5.85 8.94
C ILE A 202 -11.08 -6.61 9.50
N CYS A 203 -12.22 -5.93 9.67
CA CYS A 203 -13.42 -6.53 10.26
C CYS A 203 -14.11 -7.54 9.34
N CYS A 204 -14.03 -7.39 8.01
CA CYS A 204 -14.72 -8.28 7.06
C CYS A 204 -13.85 -9.41 6.50
N CYS A 205 -12.53 -9.33 6.65
CA CYS A 205 -11.62 -10.39 6.20
C CYS A 205 -11.71 -11.65 7.08
N THR A 206 -11.45 -12.80 6.47
CA THR A 206 -11.02 -14.00 7.21
C THR A 206 -9.61 -13.81 7.78
N GLU A 207 -9.18 -14.70 8.68
CA GLU A 207 -7.84 -14.63 9.28
C GLU A 207 -6.69 -14.69 8.25
N TYR A 208 -6.85 -15.49 7.19
CA TYR A 208 -5.86 -15.62 6.13
C TYR A 208 -5.79 -14.34 5.29
N GLU A 209 -6.95 -13.77 4.95
CA GLU A 209 -7.03 -12.52 4.21
C GLU A 209 -6.49 -11.35 5.03
N ALA A 210 -6.76 -11.29 6.34
CA ALA A 210 -6.18 -10.30 7.24
C ALA A 210 -4.64 -10.40 7.27
N GLY A 211 -4.10 -11.62 7.23
CA GLY A 211 -2.67 -11.86 7.11
C GLY A 211 -2.07 -11.35 5.80
N ARG A 212 -2.78 -11.48 4.67
CA ARG A 212 -2.36 -10.98 3.35
C ARG A 212 -2.51 -9.47 3.24
N LEU A 213 -3.62 -8.91 3.72
CA LEU A 213 -3.85 -7.47 3.86
C LEU A 213 -2.77 -6.81 4.74
N GLY A 214 -2.40 -7.47 5.85
CA GLY A 214 -1.29 -7.02 6.69
C GLY A 214 0.05 -7.00 5.94
N ARG A 215 0.29 -7.95 5.01
CA ARG A 215 1.49 -7.94 4.16
C ARG A 215 1.45 -6.79 3.13
N PHE A 216 0.29 -6.52 2.52
CA PHE A 216 0.12 -5.38 1.64
C PHE A 216 0.35 -4.04 2.36
N LEU A 217 -0.22 -3.88 3.56
CA LEU A 217 0.00 -2.70 4.40
C LEU A 217 1.47 -2.55 4.79
N TYR A 218 2.14 -3.65 5.14
CA TYR A 218 3.58 -3.65 5.45
C TYR A 218 4.42 -3.08 4.31
N GLU A 219 4.25 -3.57 3.07
CA GLU A 219 5.02 -3.09 1.92
C GLU A 219 4.69 -1.62 1.59
N THR A 220 3.41 -1.24 1.70
CA THR A 220 2.96 0.15 1.50
C THR A 220 3.62 1.10 2.50
N MET A 221 3.64 0.73 3.79
CA MET A 221 4.27 1.54 4.84
C MET A 221 5.79 1.60 4.68
N LYS A 222 6.44 0.51 4.30
CA LYS A 222 7.88 0.47 4.06
C LYS A 222 8.31 1.48 3.00
N ILE A 223 7.55 1.63 1.92
CA ILE A 223 7.77 2.65 0.89
C ILE A 223 7.62 4.06 1.48
N ALA A 224 6.54 4.33 2.22
CA ALA A 224 6.32 5.63 2.85
C ALA A 224 7.44 6.00 3.86
N TYR A 225 7.94 5.02 4.63
CA TYR A 225 9.08 5.23 5.53
C TYR A 225 10.38 5.49 4.78
N TYR A 226 10.60 4.82 3.65
CA TYR A 226 11.77 5.06 2.81
C TYR A 226 11.80 6.52 2.32
N TRP A 227 10.69 7.02 1.77
CA TRP A 227 10.56 8.42 1.37
C TRP A 227 10.68 9.39 2.56
N LYS A 228 10.25 9.00 3.76
CA LYS A 228 10.43 9.82 4.96
C LYS A 228 11.89 9.84 5.43
N SER A 229 12.65 8.77 5.25
CA SER A 229 13.94 8.57 5.93
C SER A 229 15.02 9.61 5.58
N ASP A 230 14.92 10.22 4.39
CA ASP A 230 15.89 11.19 3.90
C ASP A 230 15.19 12.16 2.93
N GLU A 231 15.38 13.45 3.14
CA GLU A 231 14.79 14.50 2.30
C GLU A 231 15.29 14.43 0.84
N SER A 232 16.55 14.05 0.61
CA SER A 232 17.09 13.89 -0.74
C SER A 232 16.44 12.72 -1.49
N ILE A 233 16.07 11.64 -0.80
CA ILE A 233 15.32 10.52 -1.36
C ILE A 233 13.92 11.01 -1.75
N TYR A 234 13.27 11.75 -0.86
CA TYR A 234 11.96 12.33 -1.10
C TYR A 234 11.95 13.24 -2.34
N GLU A 235 12.89 14.18 -2.43
CA GLU A 235 12.93 15.13 -3.55
C GLU A 235 13.18 14.42 -4.88
N ARG A 236 14.09 13.43 -4.89
CA ARG A 236 14.39 12.64 -6.09
C ARG A 236 13.21 11.81 -6.57
N GLU A 237 12.48 11.17 -5.67
CA GLU A 237 11.49 10.15 -6.02
C GLU A 237 10.04 10.61 -5.92
N CYS A 238 9.75 11.66 -5.15
CA CYS A 238 8.40 12.17 -4.91
C CYS A 238 8.23 13.63 -5.33
N GLY A 239 9.27 14.46 -5.17
CA GLY A 239 9.22 15.93 -5.30
C GLY A 239 8.61 16.41 -6.62
N ASN A 240 8.81 15.69 -7.73
CA ASN A 240 8.26 16.04 -9.04
C ASN A 240 7.08 15.17 -9.50
N MET A 241 6.68 14.16 -8.72
CA MET A 241 5.73 13.15 -9.19
C MET A 241 4.27 13.63 -9.09
N PRO A 242 3.41 13.34 -10.11
CA PRO A 242 1.99 13.69 -10.07
C PRO A 242 1.24 13.01 -8.90
N GLY A 243 1.78 11.89 -8.41
CA GLY A 243 1.30 11.20 -7.21
C GLY A 243 1.29 12.05 -5.93
N PHE A 244 2.03 13.16 -5.93
CA PHE A 244 2.16 14.12 -4.84
C PHE A 244 1.59 15.49 -5.19
N ALA A 245 0.81 15.61 -6.27
CA ALA A 245 0.06 16.83 -6.58
C ALA A 245 -0.94 17.16 -5.46
N VAL A 246 -0.95 18.41 -4.99
CA VAL A 246 -1.89 18.88 -3.95
C VAL A 246 -3.32 18.96 -4.48
N TYR A 247 -3.49 19.28 -5.76
CA TYR A 247 -4.80 19.29 -6.40
C TYR A 247 -4.90 18.11 -7.35
N TYR A 248 -5.67 17.09 -6.96
CA TYR A 248 -5.76 15.80 -7.66
C TYR A 248 -6.19 15.92 -9.12
N ARG A 249 -7.09 16.86 -9.42
CA ARG A 249 -7.59 17.15 -10.76
C ARG A 249 -6.51 17.71 -11.70
N TYR A 250 -5.44 18.27 -11.14
CA TYR A 250 -4.36 18.92 -11.87
C TYR A 250 -3.03 18.22 -11.55
N PRO A 251 -2.63 17.20 -12.35
CA PRO A 251 -1.39 16.45 -12.13
C PRO A 251 -0.12 17.31 -12.10
N ASN A 252 -0.16 18.50 -12.70
CA ASN A 252 0.96 19.46 -12.73
C ASN A 252 0.85 20.55 -11.65
N SER A 253 -0.09 20.42 -10.72
CA SER A 253 -0.23 21.38 -9.61
C SER A 253 0.93 21.30 -8.61
N ARG A 254 1.00 22.27 -7.69
CA ARG A 254 2.02 22.27 -6.62
C ARG A 254 2.10 20.91 -5.94
N ARG A 255 3.31 20.54 -5.55
CA ARG A 255 3.61 19.25 -4.93
C ARG A 255 3.50 19.35 -3.42
N VAL A 256 3.18 18.24 -2.77
CA VAL A 256 3.34 18.10 -1.32
C VAL A 256 4.84 18.24 -1.05
N THR A 257 5.19 19.15 -0.15
CA THR A 257 6.59 19.33 0.30
C THR A 257 6.99 18.24 1.28
N TYR A 258 8.29 18.01 1.46
CA TYR A 258 8.79 17.03 2.43
C TYR A 258 8.21 17.25 3.85
N GLY A 259 8.19 18.49 4.33
CA GLY A 259 7.59 18.84 5.62
C GLY A 259 6.09 18.53 5.72
N GLN A 260 5.33 18.79 4.65
CA GLN A 260 3.92 18.40 4.58
C GLN A 260 3.75 16.88 4.55
N PHE A 261 4.63 16.16 3.84
CA PHE A 261 4.61 14.70 3.80
C PHE A 261 4.89 14.09 5.18
N ILE A 262 5.83 14.63 5.97
CA ILE A 262 6.06 14.20 7.36
C ILE A 262 4.80 14.37 8.21
N LYS A 263 4.09 15.51 8.09
CA LYS A 263 2.80 15.75 8.77
C LYS A 263 1.76 14.70 8.37
N VAL A 264 1.66 14.35 7.09
CA VAL A 264 0.74 13.32 6.57
C VAL A 264 1.13 11.93 7.07
N HIS A 265 2.41 11.57 7.00
CA HIS A 265 2.92 10.30 7.46
C HIS A 265 2.69 10.11 8.98
N TRP A 266 2.88 11.15 9.77
CA TRP A 266 2.57 11.11 11.20
C TRP A 266 1.08 10.83 11.44
N LYS A 267 0.17 11.52 10.72
CA LYS A 267 -1.28 11.27 10.79
C LYS A 267 -1.65 9.83 10.45
N TRP A 268 -1.03 9.25 9.42
CA TRP A 268 -1.23 7.84 9.07
C TRP A 268 -0.82 6.90 10.21
N SER A 269 0.35 7.12 10.81
CA SER A 269 0.80 6.32 11.96
C SER A 269 -0.20 6.41 13.12
N GLN A 270 -0.65 7.62 13.47
CA GLN A 270 -1.65 7.81 14.54
C GLN A 270 -2.99 7.14 14.20
N ARG A 271 -3.40 7.19 12.93
CA ARG A 271 -4.65 6.58 12.47
C ARG A 271 -4.61 5.06 12.55
N ILE A 272 -3.50 4.43 12.16
CA ILE A 272 -3.27 2.98 12.28
C ILE A 272 -3.31 2.57 13.75
N THR A 273 -2.64 3.29 14.65
CA THR A 273 -2.70 3.01 16.09
C THR A 273 -4.12 3.07 16.61
N ARG A 274 -4.86 4.13 16.28
CA ARG A 274 -6.23 4.31 16.75
C ARG A 274 -7.16 3.21 16.25
N LEU A 275 -7.12 2.85 14.96
CA LEU A 275 -8.01 1.81 14.43
C LEU A 275 -7.67 0.42 14.98
N LEU A 276 -6.38 0.10 15.17
CA LEU A 276 -5.99 -1.18 15.73
C LEU A 276 -6.43 -1.31 17.19
N ILE A 277 -6.27 -0.24 18.00
CA ILE A 277 -6.80 -0.21 19.36
C ILE A 277 -8.32 -0.43 19.36
N GLN A 278 -9.06 0.24 18.47
CA GLN A 278 -10.51 0.05 18.35
C GLN A 278 -10.90 -1.39 18.00
N CYS A 279 -10.17 -2.06 17.11
CA CYS A 279 -10.41 -3.46 16.80
C CYS A 279 -10.07 -4.38 17.98
N LEU A 280 -8.99 -4.10 18.72
CA LEU A 280 -8.57 -4.88 19.90
C LEU A 280 -9.50 -4.68 21.11
N GLU A 281 -10.15 -3.52 21.22
CA GLU A 281 -11.15 -3.21 22.25
C GLU A 281 -12.58 -3.65 21.86
N SER A 282 -12.76 -4.18 20.66
CA SER A 282 -14.06 -4.67 20.19
C SER A 282 -14.49 -5.93 20.96
N THR A 283 -15.79 -6.16 21.06
CA THR A 283 -16.35 -7.45 21.52
C THR A 283 -16.30 -8.52 20.42
N GLU A 284 -16.16 -8.10 19.16
CA GLU A 284 -16.21 -8.98 18.00
C GLU A 284 -14.93 -9.79 17.87
N TYR A 285 -15.05 -11.11 18.04
CA TYR A 285 -13.94 -12.06 18.00
C TYR A 285 -13.08 -11.90 16.74
N MET A 286 -13.70 -11.82 15.55
CA MET A 286 -12.95 -11.70 14.30
C MET A 286 -12.21 -10.37 14.19
N GLY A 287 -12.79 -9.28 14.71
CA GLY A 287 -12.13 -7.98 14.74
C GLY A 287 -10.86 -7.99 15.59
N ILE A 288 -10.90 -8.60 16.78
CA ILE A 288 -9.74 -8.73 17.66
C ILE A 288 -8.68 -9.63 17.00
N ARG A 289 -9.09 -10.82 16.55
CA ARG A 289 -8.17 -11.81 15.95
C ARG A 289 -7.44 -11.24 14.73
N ASN A 290 -8.17 -10.60 13.82
CA ASN A 290 -7.58 -10.01 12.62
C ASN A 290 -6.66 -8.83 12.93
N ALA A 291 -6.95 -8.03 13.96
CA ALA A 291 -6.06 -6.96 14.41
C ALA A 291 -4.75 -7.50 14.98
N LEU A 292 -4.77 -8.60 15.74
CA LEU A 292 -3.57 -9.28 16.24
C LEU A 292 -2.72 -9.86 15.09
N ILE A 293 -3.37 -10.49 14.11
CA ILE A 293 -2.70 -11.00 12.90
C ILE A 293 -2.05 -9.86 12.13
N MET A 294 -2.78 -8.76 11.91
CA MET A 294 -2.26 -7.58 11.21
C MET A 294 -1.05 -6.98 11.94
N LEU A 295 -1.14 -6.80 13.26
CA LEU A 295 -0.03 -6.30 14.08
C LEU A 295 1.20 -7.18 13.94
N THR A 296 1.04 -8.49 13.93
CA THR A 296 2.15 -9.43 13.71
C THR A 296 2.83 -9.17 12.36
N LYS A 297 2.06 -8.95 11.29
CA LYS A 297 2.60 -8.70 9.93
C LYS A 297 3.32 -7.36 9.78
N ILE A 298 2.86 -6.31 10.45
CA ILE A 298 3.46 -4.97 10.34
C ILE A 298 4.48 -4.65 11.44
N SER A 299 4.67 -5.57 12.39
CA SER A 299 5.45 -5.36 13.62
C SER A 299 6.92 -4.97 13.41
N SER A 300 7.50 -5.18 12.23
CA SER A 300 8.88 -4.79 11.93
C SER A 300 9.03 -3.36 11.41
N VAL A 301 7.93 -2.68 11.05
CA VAL A 301 7.90 -1.26 10.61
C VAL A 301 6.93 -0.39 11.43
N PHE A 302 6.12 -1.00 12.28
CA PHE A 302 5.12 -0.33 13.12
C PHE A 302 5.04 -1.03 14.49
N PRO A 303 4.79 -0.31 15.60
CA PRO A 303 4.60 1.14 15.72
C PRO A 303 5.91 1.92 15.65
N VAL A 304 5.84 3.22 15.35
CA VAL A 304 7.05 4.07 15.24
C VAL A 304 7.22 4.95 16.45
N THR A 305 6.15 5.61 16.89
CA THR A 305 6.21 6.50 18.05
C THR A 305 6.09 5.71 19.35
N ARG A 306 6.87 6.05 20.37
CA ARG A 306 6.84 5.43 21.70
C ARG A 306 5.45 5.44 22.33
N LYS A 307 4.71 6.56 22.19
CA LYS A 307 3.33 6.69 22.65
C LYS A 307 2.40 5.62 22.05
N SER A 308 2.48 5.41 20.74
CA SER A 308 1.70 4.38 20.05
C SER A 308 2.11 2.98 20.49
N GLY A 309 3.40 2.73 20.66
CA GLY A 309 3.93 1.46 21.16
C GLY A 309 3.39 1.09 22.54
N ILE A 310 3.49 2.02 23.50
CA ILE A 310 2.98 1.82 24.87
C ILE A 310 1.47 1.59 24.87
N ASN A 311 0.72 2.35 24.08
CA ASN A 311 -0.74 2.18 24.00
C ASN A 311 -1.13 0.80 23.46
N LEU A 312 -0.42 0.30 22.44
CA LEU A 312 -0.63 -1.04 21.91
C LEU A 312 -0.22 -2.11 22.93
N GLU A 313 0.95 -1.99 23.56
CA GLU A 313 1.38 -2.91 24.63
C GLU A 313 0.33 -3.04 25.73
N LYS A 314 -0.27 -1.92 26.16
CA LYS A 314 -1.34 -1.91 27.17
C LYS A 314 -2.57 -2.71 26.73
N GLN A 315 -3.01 -2.59 25.47
CA GLN A 315 -4.16 -3.35 24.98
C GLN A 315 -3.82 -4.84 24.79
N ILE A 316 -2.64 -5.15 24.28
CA ILE A 316 -2.17 -6.53 24.13
C ILE A 316 -2.05 -7.22 25.49
N ALA A 317 -1.60 -6.51 26.53
CA ALA A 317 -1.55 -7.03 27.89
C ALA A 317 -2.93 -7.42 28.43
N LYS A 318 -3.99 -6.67 28.11
CA LYS A 318 -5.36 -7.05 28.48
C LYS A 318 -5.82 -8.33 27.78
N ILE A 319 -5.53 -8.47 26.49
CA ILE A 319 -5.93 -9.65 25.70
C ILE A 319 -5.18 -10.92 26.16
N LYS A 320 -4.00 -10.79 26.75
CA LYS A 320 -3.32 -11.95 27.38
C LYS A 320 -4.10 -12.55 28.55
N SER A 321 -5.04 -11.81 29.14
CA SER A 321 -5.95 -12.28 30.18
C SER A 321 -7.33 -12.67 29.62
N ASP A 322 -7.51 -12.70 28.30
CA ASP A 322 -8.78 -13.07 27.66
C ASP A 322 -9.07 -14.57 27.81
N GLU A 323 -10.32 -14.97 28.07
CA GLU A 323 -10.70 -16.37 28.22
C GLU A 323 -10.39 -17.23 26.98
N ARG A 324 -10.33 -16.62 25.80
CA ARG A 324 -10.10 -17.29 24.51
C ARG A 324 -8.61 -17.58 24.29
N GLU A 325 -8.22 -18.83 24.47
CA GLU A 325 -6.82 -19.29 24.39
C GLU A 325 -6.12 -18.95 23.07
N ASP A 326 -6.83 -19.05 21.94
CA ASP A 326 -6.27 -18.73 20.63
C ASP A 326 -5.89 -17.24 20.50
N LEU A 327 -6.66 -16.34 21.13
CA LEU A 327 -6.33 -14.91 21.18
C LEU A 327 -5.15 -14.64 22.12
N LYS A 328 -5.06 -15.35 23.26
CA LYS A 328 -3.90 -15.25 24.17
C LYS A 328 -2.60 -15.61 23.47
N VAL A 329 -2.60 -16.67 22.66
CA VAL A 329 -1.44 -17.12 21.88
C VAL A 329 -1.02 -16.03 20.88
N LEU A 330 -1.96 -15.48 20.11
CA LEU A 330 -1.69 -14.40 19.17
C LEU A 330 -1.17 -13.14 19.88
N ALA A 331 -1.80 -12.73 21.00
CA ALA A 331 -1.37 -11.60 21.80
C ALA A 331 0.05 -11.78 22.37
N THR A 332 0.42 -13.02 22.73
CA THR A 332 1.78 -13.34 23.17
C THR A 332 2.80 -13.16 22.05
N GLY A 333 2.49 -13.64 20.85
CA GLY A 333 3.31 -13.40 19.65
C GLY A 333 3.47 -11.91 19.33
N VAL A 334 2.37 -11.14 19.37
CA VAL A 334 2.40 -9.68 19.14
C VAL A 334 3.23 -8.98 20.20
N ALA A 335 3.10 -9.34 21.48
CA ALA A 335 3.89 -8.74 22.55
C ALA A 335 5.39 -8.98 22.37
N ALA A 336 5.79 -10.19 21.95
CA ALA A 336 7.18 -10.50 21.63
C ALA A 336 7.67 -9.64 20.46
N ALA A 337 6.89 -9.53 19.38
CA ALA A 337 7.23 -8.71 18.22
C ALA A 337 7.36 -7.21 18.56
N LEU A 338 6.47 -6.67 19.39
CA LEU A 338 6.55 -5.30 19.90
C LEU A 338 7.81 -5.09 20.75
N THR A 339 8.17 -6.07 21.59
CA THR A 339 9.39 -6.00 22.42
C THR A 339 10.65 -5.92 21.55
N VAL A 340 10.73 -6.73 20.49
CA VAL A 340 11.84 -6.69 19.52
C VAL A 340 11.94 -5.32 18.85
N ARG A 341 10.80 -4.69 18.53
CA ARG A 341 10.78 -3.38 17.87
C ARG A 341 10.99 -2.20 18.82
N LYS A 342 10.70 -2.34 20.12
CA LYS A 342 10.73 -1.28 21.13
C LYS A 342 11.98 -0.38 21.12
N PRO A 343 13.21 -0.88 20.90
CA PRO A 343 14.40 -0.04 20.81
C PRO A 343 14.37 0.98 19.67
N SER A 344 13.61 0.73 18.59
CA SER A 344 13.47 1.61 17.43
C SER A 344 12.37 2.68 17.60
N TRP A 345 11.66 2.72 18.73
CA TRP A 345 10.59 3.68 18.93
C TRP A 345 11.12 5.08 19.25
N VAL A 346 10.63 6.05 18.51
CA VAL A 346 11.02 7.45 18.61
C VAL A 346 9.97 8.30 19.32
N THR A 347 10.35 9.48 19.79
CA THR A 347 9.41 10.50 20.28
C THR A 347 8.60 11.12 19.13
N ASP A 348 7.53 11.86 19.43
CA ASP A 348 6.78 12.57 18.39
C ASP A 348 7.65 13.68 17.77
N GLU A 349 8.53 14.30 18.56
CA GLU A 349 9.52 15.30 18.15
C GLU A 349 10.54 14.71 17.16
N GLU A 350 11.16 13.58 17.52
CA GLU A 350 12.11 12.85 16.66
C GLU A 350 11.43 12.37 15.37
N PHE A 351 10.19 11.87 15.47
CA PHE A 351 9.42 11.51 14.29
C PHE A 351 9.24 12.72 13.37
N GLY A 352 8.90 13.87 13.96
CA GLY A 352 8.55 15.09 13.25
C GLY A 352 9.72 15.80 12.58
N MET A 353 10.96 15.56 13.01
CA MET A 353 12.18 16.13 12.41
C MET A 353 12.10 17.67 12.26
N GLY A 354 11.47 18.34 13.23
CA GLY A 354 11.25 19.79 13.20
C GLY A 354 10.05 20.28 12.38
N TYR A 355 9.38 19.40 11.63
CA TYR A 355 8.23 19.74 10.79
C TYR A 355 6.87 19.58 11.48
N LEU A 356 6.81 19.00 12.69
CA LEU A 356 5.58 18.89 13.46
C LEU A 356 5.45 20.05 14.44
N GLU A 357 4.36 20.82 14.31
CA GLU A 357 3.94 21.79 15.33
C GLU A 357 3.22 21.02 16.45
N LEU A 358 4.01 20.51 17.40
CA LEU A 358 3.46 19.88 18.58
C LEU A 358 2.99 21.00 19.52
N LYS A 359 1.70 21.00 19.88
CA LYS A 359 1.21 21.90 20.93
C LYS A 359 2.03 21.57 22.19
N PRO A 360 2.69 22.56 22.83
CA PRO A 360 3.40 22.31 24.07
C PRO A 360 2.40 21.78 25.09
N THR A 361 2.68 20.59 25.64
CA THR A 361 2.01 20.11 26.84
C THR A 361 2.28 21.14 27.92
N PRO A 362 1.27 21.73 28.59
CA PRO A 362 1.56 22.66 29.67
C PRO A 362 2.31 21.91 30.75
N SER A 363 3.59 22.22 30.90
CA SER A 363 4.38 21.78 32.05
C SER A 363 3.68 22.27 33.31
N LEU A 364 3.42 21.37 34.26
CA LEU A 364 3.10 21.72 35.63
C LEU A 364 4.28 22.48 36.25
N ALA A 365 4.36 23.77 35.95
CA ALA A 365 5.17 24.72 36.67
C ALA A 365 4.24 25.60 37.51
N SER A 366 4.58 25.67 38.78
CA SER A 366 3.95 26.42 39.88
C SER A 366 3.28 27.74 39.48
N LYS A 367 2.03 27.91 39.94
CA LYS A 367 1.30 29.18 39.93
C LYS A 367 2.17 30.31 40.49
N SER A 368 2.34 31.38 39.71
CA SER A 368 2.62 32.73 40.20
C SER A 368 1.70 33.71 39.45
N LEU A 369 1.06 34.59 40.22
CA LEU A 369 0.04 35.56 39.82
C LEU A 369 0.67 36.86 39.30
N ALA A 370 0.23 37.31 38.11
CA ALA A 370 0.12 38.69 37.61
C ALA A 370 0.17 38.64 36.06
N GLY A 371 -0.55 39.37 35.24
CA GLY A 371 -1.54 40.44 35.36
C GLY A 371 -1.88 40.81 33.90
N SER A 372 -3.15 41.11 33.62
CA SER A 372 -3.70 41.36 32.28
C SER A 372 -3.00 42.47 31.51
N LEU A 373 -2.75 42.28 30.21
CA LEU A 373 -2.81 43.34 29.19
C LEU A 373 -3.17 42.76 27.81
N VAL A 374 -4.04 43.48 27.11
CA VAL A 374 -4.68 43.18 25.82
C VAL A 374 -3.77 43.57 24.66
N ALA A 375 -3.69 42.72 23.62
CA ALA A 375 -3.40 43.15 22.23
C ALA A 375 -3.80 42.07 21.19
N VAL A 376 -4.38 42.53 20.09
CA VAL A 376 -4.76 41.87 18.82
C VAL A 376 -4.26 42.82 17.70
N PRO A 377 -4.09 42.49 16.41
CA PRO A 377 -4.05 41.20 15.66
C PRO A 377 -2.80 41.04 14.74
N ASN A 378 -2.56 39.82 14.23
CA ASN A 378 -2.48 39.48 12.78
C ASN A 378 -1.73 38.16 12.55
N GLY A 379 -2.23 37.33 11.62
CA GLY A 379 -1.51 36.13 11.16
C GLY A 379 -2.42 35.10 10.50
N SER A 380 -2.55 35.23 9.18
CA SER A 380 -3.23 34.35 8.23
C SER A 380 -2.95 32.85 8.42
N GLY A 381 -3.97 32.10 8.85
CA GLY A 381 -4.01 30.64 8.82
C GLY A 381 -4.85 30.14 7.64
N LEU A 382 -4.22 29.52 6.65
CA LEU A 382 -4.89 28.80 5.57
C LEU A 382 -5.37 27.44 6.08
N ASN A 383 -6.63 27.37 6.48
CA ASN A 383 -7.35 26.11 6.69
C ASN A 383 -7.66 25.47 5.33
N ILE A 384 -6.88 24.46 4.93
CA ILE A 384 -7.28 23.52 3.89
C ILE A 384 -7.89 22.33 4.59
N PHE A 385 -9.22 22.26 4.58
CA PHE A 385 -10.12 21.10 4.63
C PHE A 385 -11.52 21.63 5.01
N GLN A 386 -12.24 22.20 4.05
CA GLN A 386 -13.68 22.42 4.20
C GLN A 386 -14.42 21.23 3.60
N ASN A 387 -15.10 20.49 4.48
CA ASN A 387 -16.29 19.73 4.15
C ASN A 387 -17.40 20.72 3.80
N GLU A 388 -18.01 20.60 2.63
CA GLU A 388 -19.30 21.24 2.39
C GLU A 388 -20.39 20.41 3.06
N SER A 389 -20.95 20.94 4.15
CA SER A 389 -22.24 20.53 4.69
C SER A 389 -23.33 21.39 4.06
N SER A 390 -24.27 20.74 3.38
CA SER A 390 -25.46 21.34 2.78
C SER A 390 -26.29 22.10 3.83
N GLY A 391 -26.43 23.41 3.64
CA GLY A 391 -27.32 24.27 4.42
C GLY A 391 -28.78 24.10 4.01
N GLY A 392 -29.66 24.00 5.00
CA GLY A 392 -31.09 23.81 4.82
C GLY A 392 -31.87 25.08 4.47
N ARG A 393 -33.17 24.89 4.22
CA ARG A 393 -34.19 25.93 4.31
C ARG A 393 -35.33 25.45 5.20
N THR A 394 -35.52 26.15 6.31
CA THR A 394 -36.73 26.18 7.12
C THR A 394 -37.79 27.04 6.44
N VAL A 395 -39.03 26.56 6.40
CA VAL A 395 -40.24 27.41 6.47
C VAL A 395 -41.25 26.64 7.30
N ALA A 396 -41.72 27.27 8.39
CA ALA A 396 -42.88 26.86 9.15
C ALA A 396 -44.06 27.78 8.79
N SER A 397 -45.24 27.21 8.56
CA SER A 397 -46.53 27.78 8.96
C SER A 397 -47.58 26.67 8.89
N GLY A 398 -48.39 26.53 9.94
CA GLY A 398 -49.42 25.50 10.06
C GLY A 398 -50.69 25.83 9.26
N THR A 399 -51.65 24.89 9.27
CA THR A 399 -53.08 25.07 9.58
C THR A 399 -53.84 23.73 9.38
N GLN A 400 -54.50 23.28 10.46
CA GLN A 400 -55.76 22.51 10.60
C GLN A 400 -56.02 21.16 9.87
N HIS A 401 -56.29 20.15 10.72
CA HIS A 401 -57.46 19.27 10.77
C HIS A 401 -58.18 18.86 9.45
N LEU A 402 -58.32 17.54 9.24
CA LEU A 402 -59.62 16.85 9.11
C LEU A 402 -59.43 15.31 9.04
N ASP A 403 -60.23 14.62 9.86
CA ASP A 403 -60.51 13.19 9.88
C ASP A 403 -61.10 12.69 8.54
N ALA A 404 -60.75 11.46 8.15
CA ALA A 404 -61.69 10.47 7.62
C ALA A 404 -60.98 9.11 7.45
N GLY A 405 -61.51 8.06 8.08
CA GLY A 405 -60.94 6.72 8.08
C GLY A 405 -61.17 5.91 6.81
N ASN A 406 -60.47 4.78 6.72
CA ASN A 406 -61.16 3.49 6.67
C ASN A 406 -60.19 2.33 6.90
N SER A 407 -60.62 1.43 7.77
CA SER A 407 -60.05 0.10 8.01
C SER A 407 -60.61 -0.87 6.96
N VAL A 408 -59.77 -1.64 6.28
CA VAL A 408 -60.16 -2.95 5.74
C VAL A 408 -59.01 -3.93 5.94
N LYS A 409 -59.38 -5.04 6.57
CA LYS A 409 -58.65 -6.24 6.93
C LYS A 409 -58.44 -7.17 5.73
N GLU A 410 -57.30 -7.86 5.74
CA GLU A 410 -57.09 -9.31 5.57
C GLU A 410 -57.68 -10.13 4.40
N GLN A 411 -56.82 -11.08 3.98
CA GLN A 411 -57.03 -12.36 3.32
C GLN A 411 -57.11 -12.39 1.77
N VAL A 412 -56.01 -12.87 1.16
CA VAL A 412 -55.87 -14.29 0.73
C VAL A 412 -54.46 -14.78 1.09
#